data_AF-A0A535PPX8-F1
#
_entry.id   AF-A0A535PPX8-F1
#
_cell.length_a   1.000
_cell.length_b   1.000
_cell.length_c   1.000
_cell.angle_alpha   90.00
_cell.angle_beta   90.00
_cell.angle_gamma   90.00
#
_symmetry.space_group_name_H-M   'P 1'
#
loop_
_entity.id
_entity.type
_entity.pdbx_description
1 polymer ?
#
loop_
_entity_poly.entity_id
_entity_poly.type
_entity_poly.pdbx_seq_one_letter_code
_entity_poly.pdbx_strand_id
1 'polypeptide(L)'
;TRDELRTGAGQVAGGLSDLGVRTGDRIALYAANSLDWVVAYLGVQRVGACAVMMNPDYHSAEAEHILQDSEPTAVIADADRAAIVAKLGLRVIPLEEVPRAATPPMPDLTPDAPAAILYTSGTTGRPKGAVLDHGN
;
A
#
# COMPACT_ATOMS: atom_id res chain seq x y z
N THR A 1 -19.25 0.46 10.29
CA THR A 1 -18.99 0.83 11.70
C THR A 1 -17.50 0.73 12.00
N ARG A 2 -17.04 1.22 13.16
CA ARG A 2 -15.64 1.05 13.58
C ARG A 2 -15.23 -0.43 13.63
N ASP A 3 -16.13 -1.30 14.10
CA ASP A 3 -15.84 -2.73 14.26
C ASP A 3 -15.81 -3.46 12.92
N GLU A 4 -16.68 -3.11 11.98
CA GLU A 4 -16.62 -3.63 10.61
C GLU A 4 -15.30 -3.25 9.93
N LEU A 5 -14.85 -2.00 10.08
CA LEU A 5 -13.58 -1.55 9.52
C LEU A 5 -12.39 -2.28 10.13
N ARG A 6 -12.39 -2.46 11.45
CA ARG A 6 -11.35 -3.20 12.18
C ARG A 6 -11.28 -4.66 11.75
N THR A 7 -12.42 -5.32 11.63
CA THR A 7 -12.52 -6.71 11.17
C THR A 7 -12.06 -6.84 9.73
N GLY A 8 -12.54 -5.96 8.83
CA GLY A 8 -12.11 -5.95 7.43
C GLY A 8 -10.61 -5.74 7.27
N ALA A 9 -10.04 -4.75 7.96
CA ALA A 9 -8.61 -4.49 7.94
C ALA A 9 -7.81 -5.68 8.50
N GLY A 10 -8.29 -6.31 9.58
CA GLY A 10 -7.67 -7.51 10.13
C GLY A 10 -7.68 -8.69 9.15
N GLN A 11 -8.78 -8.88 8.43
CA GLN A 11 -8.88 -9.92 7.41
C GLN A 11 -7.94 -9.68 6.24
N VAL A 12 -7.86 -8.42 5.75
CA VAL A 12 -6.90 -8.03 4.73
C VAL A 12 -5.47 -8.29 5.18
N ALA A 13 -5.13 -7.93 6.43
CA ALA A 13 -3.80 -8.20 6.97
C ALA A 13 -3.44 -9.70 6.96
N GLY A 14 -4.42 -10.56 7.27
CA GLY A 14 -4.28 -12.01 7.16
C GLY A 14 -4.01 -12.45 5.73
N GLY A 15 -4.82 -12.00 4.78
CA GLY A 15 -4.66 -12.35 3.37
C GLY A 15 -3.32 -11.88 2.79
N LEU A 16 -2.89 -10.67 3.13
CA LEU A 16 -1.57 -10.15 2.73
C LEU A 16 -0.43 -10.98 3.34
N SER A 17 -0.56 -11.38 4.61
CA SER A 17 0.41 -12.24 5.29
C SER A 17 0.53 -13.61 4.62
N ASP A 18 -0.61 -14.22 4.22
CA ASP A 18 -0.66 -15.48 3.48
C ASP A 18 -0.03 -15.36 2.08
N LEU A 19 -0.14 -14.18 1.46
CA LEU A 19 0.55 -13.85 0.20
C LEU A 19 2.05 -13.59 0.35
N GLY A 20 2.57 -13.67 1.58
CA GLY A 20 3.99 -13.52 1.89
C GLY A 20 4.42 -12.12 2.30
N VAL A 21 3.50 -11.16 2.44
CA VAL A 21 3.84 -9.80 2.92
C VAL A 21 4.32 -9.89 4.36
N ARG A 22 5.39 -9.15 4.68
CA ARG A 22 6.03 -9.09 5.99
C ARG A 22 6.12 -7.66 6.49
N THR A 23 6.35 -7.52 7.79
CA THR A 23 6.69 -6.25 8.42
C THR A 23 7.89 -5.62 7.73
N GLY A 24 7.82 -4.32 7.43
CA GLY A 24 8.85 -3.58 6.70
C GLY A 24 8.76 -3.67 5.17
N ASP A 25 7.98 -4.58 4.60
CA ASP A 25 7.71 -4.58 3.15
C ASP A 25 7.02 -3.28 2.73
N ARG A 26 7.26 -2.86 1.49
CA ARG A 26 6.55 -1.72 0.90
C ARG A 26 5.40 -2.21 0.06
N ILE A 27 4.20 -1.74 0.36
CA ILE A 27 2.99 -2.04 -0.41
C ILE A 27 2.46 -0.75 -0.99
N ALA A 28 2.45 -0.63 -2.31
CA ALA A 28 1.91 0.55 -2.97
C ALA A 28 0.39 0.47 -3.08
N LEU A 29 -0.29 1.57 -2.78
CA LEU A 29 -1.74 1.74 -2.92
C LEU A 29 -1.98 2.72 -4.06
N TYR A 30 -2.39 2.19 -5.21
CA TYR A 30 -2.53 2.93 -6.46
C TYR A 30 -3.94 2.76 -7.02
N ALA A 31 -4.89 3.40 -6.35
CA ALA A 31 -6.30 3.34 -6.69
C ALA A 31 -7.02 4.61 -6.21
N ALA A 32 -8.19 4.88 -6.79
CA ALA A 32 -9.05 5.97 -6.35
C ALA A 32 -9.57 5.76 -4.91
N ASN A 33 -9.93 6.86 -4.24
CA ASN A 33 -10.48 6.81 -2.90
C ASN A 33 -11.80 6.01 -2.86
N SER A 34 -11.81 4.97 -2.05
CA SER A 34 -12.99 4.12 -1.81
C SER A 34 -12.94 3.53 -0.40
N LEU A 35 -14.03 2.89 0.04
CA LEU A 35 -14.00 2.16 1.30
C LEU A 35 -12.99 1.01 1.26
N ASP A 36 -12.91 0.29 0.13
CA ASP A 36 -11.96 -0.80 -0.04
C ASP A 36 -10.52 -0.31 0.04
N TRP A 37 -10.23 0.88 -0.49
CA TRP A 37 -8.93 1.52 -0.34
C TRP A 37 -8.58 1.78 1.13
N VAL A 38 -9.53 2.29 1.92
CA VAL A 38 -9.31 2.53 3.36
C VAL A 38 -9.09 1.21 4.10
N VAL A 39 -9.86 0.17 3.79
CA VAL A 39 -9.71 -1.17 4.38
C VAL A 39 -8.36 -1.78 4.00
N ALA A 40 -7.93 -1.63 2.74
CA ALA A 40 -6.65 -2.11 2.24
C ALA A 40 -5.48 -1.40 2.94
N TYR A 41 -5.50 -0.07 3.02
CA TYR A 41 -4.51 0.73 3.75
C TYR A 41 -4.39 0.29 5.20
N LEU A 42 -5.51 0.17 5.93
CA LEU A 42 -5.48 -0.28 7.32
C LEU A 42 -4.99 -1.72 7.46
N GLY A 43 -5.27 -2.58 6.49
CA GLY A 43 -4.72 -3.94 6.42
C GLY A 43 -3.20 -3.94 6.27
N VAL A 44 -2.65 -3.11 5.38
CA VAL A 44 -1.20 -2.91 5.22
C VAL A 44 -0.56 -2.45 6.53
N GLN A 45 -1.15 -1.43 7.18
CA GLN A 45 -0.65 -0.96 8.48
C GLN A 45 -0.68 -2.06 9.55
N ARG A 46 -1.69 -2.94 9.54
CA ARG A 46 -1.79 -4.05 10.52
C ARG A 46 -0.75 -5.15 10.30
N VAL A 47 -0.26 -5.34 9.07
CA VAL A 47 0.89 -6.23 8.80
C VAL A 47 2.21 -5.60 9.31
N GLY A 48 2.22 -4.29 9.54
CA GLY A 48 3.44 -3.53 9.80
C GLY A 48 4.25 -3.29 8.52
N ALA A 49 3.59 -3.37 7.36
CA ALA A 49 4.17 -2.99 6.09
C ALA A 49 4.07 -1.47 5.92
N CYS A 50 5.01 -0.91 5.16
CA CYS A 50 5.06 0.51 4.83
C CYS A 50 4.19 0.79 3.59
N ALA A 51 3.16 1.60 3.75
CA ALA A 51 2.26 1.96 2.65
C ALA A 51 2.89 3.02 1.72
N VAL A 52 3.03 2.73 0.42
CA VAL A 52 3.40 3.75 -0.57
C VAL A 52 2.13 4.37 -1.14
N MET A 53 1.86 5.62 -0.78
CA MET A 53 0.60 6.28 -1.10
C MET A 53 0.72 6.95 -2.47
N MET A 54 0.06 6.38 -3.47
CA MET A 54 0.12 6.91 -4.83
C MET A 54 -1.09 7.79 -5.15
N ASN A 55 -0.85 8.88 -5.87
CA ASN A 55 -1.94 9.67 -6.44
C ASN A 55 -2.55 8.89 -7.62
N PRO A 56 -3.87 8.58 -7.59
CA PRO A 56 -4.52 7.85 -8.67
C PRO A 56 -4.55 8.60 -10.01
N ASP A 57 -4.35 9.93 -10.03
CA ASP A 57 -4.34 10.76 -11.23
C ASP A 57 -2.98 10.75 -11.95
N TYR A 58 -1.94 10.19 -11.33
CA TYR A 58 -0.66 9.98 -11.99
C TYR A 58 -0.80 8.77 -12.89
N HIS A 59 -0.74 8.95 -14.21
CA HIS A 59 -0.90 7.86 -15.19
C HIS A 59 0.33 7.67 -16.10
N SER A 60 1.38 8.46 -15.87
CA SER A 60 2.50 8.61 -16.79
C SER A 60 3.84 8.35 -16.10
N ALA A 61 4.88 9.10 -16.46
CA ALA A 61 6.21 9.01 -15.89
C ALA A 61 6.24 9.20 -14.37
N GLU A 62 5.27 9.90 -13.76
CA GLU A 62 5.23 10.04 -12.30
C GLU A 62 4.93 8.73 -11.60
N ALA A 63 3.97 7.95 -12.10
CA ALA A 63 3.61 6.66 -11.49
C ALA A 63 4.75 5.65 -11.66
N GLU A 64 5.36 5.60 -12.86
CA GLU A 64 6.53 4.76 -13.11
C GLU A 64 7.71 5.13 -12.21
N HIS A 65 8.03 6.43 -12.10
CA HIS A 65 9.09 6.91 -11.22
C HIS A 65 8.84 6.51 -9.77
N ILE A 66 7.62 6.72 -9.25
CA ILE A 66 7.27 6.36 -7.87
C ILE A 66 7.41 4.84 -7.65
N LEU A 67 6.90 4.02 -8.57
CA LEU A 67 6.96 2.57 -8.44
C LEU A 67 8.39 2.02 -8.55
N GLN A 68 9.23 2.63 -9.37
CA GLN A 68 10.65 2.27 -9.47
C GLN A 68 11.45 2.74 -8.25
N ASP A 69 11.24 3.97 -7.79
CA ASP A 69 11.95 4.57 -6.66
C ASP A 69 11.56 3.91 -5.33
N SER A 70 10.28 3.56 -5.16
CA SER A 70 9.79 2.93 -3.94
C SER A 70 9.97 1.42 -3.89
N GLU A 71 10.31 0.75 -4.99
CA GLU A 71 10.53 -0.71 -5.07
C GLU A 71 9.53 -1.52 -4.20
N PRO A 72 8.21 -1.46 -4.46
CA PRO A 72 7.22 -2.14 -3.64
C PRO A 72 7.21 -3.65 -3.89
N THR A 73 7.01 -4.44 -2.84
CA THR A 73 6.86 -5.91 -2.93
C THR A 73 5.60 -6.30 -3.70
N ALA A 74 4.54 -5.48 -3.61
CA ALA A 74 3.33 -5.59 -4.40
C ALA A 74 2.62 -4.24 -4.49
N VAL A 75 1.75 -4.09 -5.48
CA VAL A 75 0.89 -2.92 -5.66
C VAL A 75 -0.57 -3.35 -5.58
N ILE A 76 -1.31 -2.77 -4.65
CA ILE A 76 -2.76 -2.84 -4.60
C ILE A 76 -3.29 -1.75 -5.53
N ALA A 77 -3.98 -2.14 -6.61
CA ALA A 77 -4.43 -1.22 -7.65
C ALA A 77 -5.87 -1.50 -8.07
N ASP A 78 -6.61 -0.45 -8.44
CA ASP A 78 -7.90 -0.61 -9.11
C ASP A 78 -7.69 -1.05 -10.58
N ALA A 79 -8.78 -1.41 -11.24
CA ALA A 79 -8.74 -1.95 -12.60
C ALA A 79 -8.02 -1.04 -13.61
N ASP A 80 -8.18 0.28 -13.52
CA ASP A 80 -7.58 1.24 -14.46
C ASP A 80 -6.06 1.31 -14.28
N ARG A 81 -5.59 1.29 -13.03
CA ARG A 81 -4.16 1.40 -12.69
C ARG A 81 -3.43 0.07 -12.79
N ALA A 82 -4.11 -1.06 -12.61
CA ALA A 82 -3.52 -2.40 -12.68
C ALA A 82 -2.74 -2.64 -13.98
N ALA A 83 -3.24 -2.13 -15.11
CA ALA A 83 -2.57 -2.25 -16.41
C ALA A 83 -1.23 -1.49 -16.48
N ILE A 84 -1.10 -0.37 -15.77
CA ILE A 84 0.15 0.41 -15.69
C ILE A 84 1.18 -0.38 -14.88
N VAL A 85 0.77 -0.89 -13.72
CA VAL A 85 1.63 -1.69 -12.83
C VAL A 85 2.12 -2.96 -13.53
N ALA A 86 1.23 -3.68 -14.20
CA ALA A 86 1.56 -4.93 -14.88
C ALA A 86 2.60 -4.72 -16.02
N LYS A 87 2.53 -3.59 -16.74
CA LYS A 87 3.52 -3.23 -17.77
C LYS A 87 4.93 -3.02 -17.19
N LEU A 88 5.03 -2.65 -15.92
CA LEU A 88 6.30 -2.50 -15.21
C LEU A 88 6.81 -3.84 -14.62
N GLY A 89 6.08 -4.94 -14.81
CA GLY A 89 6.44 -6.27 -14.30
C GLY A 89 6.27 -6.42 -12.79
N LEU A 90 5.58 -5.49 -12.12
CA LEU A 90 5.32 -5.53 -10.69
C LEU A 90 4.11 -6.41 -10.37
N ARG A 91 4.11 -7.00 -9.16
CA ARG A 91 3.01 -7.83 -8.67
C ARG A 91 1.78 -6.95 -8.39
N VAL A 92 0.70 -7.20 -9.12
CA VAL A 92 -0.60 -6.54 -8.90
C VAL A 92 -1.46 -7.36 -7.95
N ILE A 93 -2.10 -6.69 -7.00
CA ILE A 93 -3.22 -7.19 -6.22
C ILE A 93 -4.42 -6.31 -6.57
N PRO A 94 -5.48 -6.81 -7.22
CA PRO A 94 -6.66 -6.00 -7.52
C PRO A 94 -7.30 -5.50 -6.23
N LEU A 95 -7.66 -4.22 -6.15
CA LEU A 95 -8.21 -3.60 -4.93
C LEU A 95 -9.51 -4.31 -4.48
N GLU A 96 -10.36 -4.65 -5.42
CA GLU A 96 -11.65 -5.29 -5.21
C GLU A 96 -11.51 -6.76 -4.78
N GLU A 97 -10.33 -7.35 -5.02
CA GLU A 97 -10.01 -8.75 -4.75
C GLU A 97 -8.86 -8.90 -3.75
N VAL A 98 -8.58 -7.85 -2.95
CA VAL A 98 -7.56 -7.94 -1.89
C VAL A 98 -7.89 -9.13 -1.00
N PRO A 99 -6.93 -10.06 -0.80
CA PRO A 99 -7.18 -11.32 -0.12
C PRO A 99 -7.59 -11.09 1.32
N ARG A 100 -8.45 -11.97 1.81
CA ARG A 100 -8.95 -11.94 3.18
C ARG A 100 -8.73 -13.30 3.84
N ALA A 101 -8.18 -13.29 5.04
CA ALA A 101 -7.96 -14.50 5.83
C ALA A 101 -8.21 -14.23 7.32
N ALA A 102 -7.85 -15.19 8.18
CA ALA A 102 -7.89 -15.00 9.62
C ALA A 102 -6.96 -13.83 10.02
N THR A 103 -7.43 -12.97 10.92
CA THR A 103 -6.62 -11.83 11.38
C THR A 103 -5.39 -12.33 12.13
N PRO A 104 -4.17 -11.94 11.71
CA PRO A 104 -2.95 -12.35 12.39
C PRO A 104 -2.79 -11.58 13.71
N PRO A 105 -1.95 -12.06 14.64
CA PRO A 105 -1.49 -11.26 15.76
C PRO A 105 -0.87 -9.94 15.28
N MET A 106 -0.95 -8.90 16.10
CA MET A 106 -0.23 -7.66 15.80
C MET A 106 1.28 -7.93 15.78
N PRO A 107 2.02 -7.41 14.78
CA PRO A 107 3.47 -7.49 14.77
C PRO A 107 4.06 -6.68 15.92
N ASP A 108 5.30 -7.02 16.29
CA ASP A 108 6.10 -6.21 17.20
C ASP A 108 6.69 -5.04 16.39
N LEU A 109 6.12 -3.85 16.56
CA LEU A 109 6.49 -2.62 15.85
C LEU A 109 7.02 -1.61 16.84
N THR A 110 8.11 -0.96 16.47
CA THR A 110 8.62 0.21 17.18
C THR A 110 8.06 1.49 16.55
N PRO A 111 7.96 2.60 17.30
CA PRO A 111 7.45 3.87 16.74
C PRO A 111 8.27 4.38 15.54
N ASP A 112 9.55 4.08 15.48
CA ASP A 112 10.48 4.42 14.40
C ASP A 112 10.40 3.51 13.17
N ALA A 113 9.55 2.46 13.19
CA ALA A 113 9.34 1.62 12.03
C ALA A 113 8.59 2.40 10.90
N PRO A 114 9.03 2.29 9.62
CA PRO A 114 8.38 2.96 8.51
C PRO A 114 6.90 2.54 8.34
N ALA A 115 6.02 3.53 8.33
CA ALA A 115 4.58 3.36 8.23
C ALA A 115 4.05 3.74 6.84
N ALA A 116 4.55 4.83 6.26
CA ALA A 116 4.10 5.30 4.95
C ALA A 116 5.19 6.05 4.18
N ILE A 117 5.08 6.05 2.86
CA ILE A 117 5.84 6.92 1.96
C ILE A 117 4.86 7.81 1.20
N LEU A 118 5.00 9.12 1.35
CA LEU A 118 4.23 10.13 0.64
C LEU A 118 5.09 10.80 -0.42
N TYR A 119 4.67 10.72 -1.68
CA TYR A 119 5.35 11.40 -2.77
C TYR A 119 4.76 12.79 -3.00
N THR A 120 5.64 13.78 -3.13
CA THR A 120 5.26 15.16 -3.48
C THR A 120 5.86 15.54 -4.84
N SER A 121 5.19 16.40 -5.60
CA SER A 121 5.71 16.97 -6.84
C SER A 121 6.92 17.86 -6.51
N GLY A 122 8.12 17.27 -6.50
CA GLY A 122 9.34 18.00 -6.20
C GLY A 122 9.54 19.17 -7.18
N THR A 123 10.03 20.30 -6.68
CA THR A 123 10.36 21.49 -7.50
C THR A 123 11.38 21.22 -8.61
N THR A 124 12.14 20.13 -8.48
CA THR A 124 13.11 19.63 -9.47
C THR A 124 12.48 18.75 -10.56
N GLY A 125 11.15 18.64 -10.61
CA GLY A 125 10.39 17.93 -11.64
C GLY A 125 10.17 16.43 -11.41
N ARG A 126 10.91 15.79 -10.49
CA ARG A 126 10.70 14.39 -10.10
C ARG A 126 10.09 14.29 -8.71
N PRO A 127 9.06 13.43 -8.51
CA PRO A 127 8.50 13.21 -7.19
C PRO A 127 9.54 12.71 -6.18
N LYS A 128 9.46 13.21 -4.94
CA LYS A 128 10.32 12.76 -3.83
C LYS A 128 9.47 12.11 -2.74
N GLY A 129 9.87 10.92 -2.30
CA GLY A 129 9.21 10.17 -1.22
C GLY A 129 9.66 10.65 0.15
N ALA A 130 8.72 11.12 0.96
CA ALA A 130 8.92 11.37 2.38
C ALA A 130 8.49 10.12 3.15
N VAL A 131 9.42 9.51 3.88
CA VAL A 131 9.15 8.36 4.75
C VAL A 131 8.63 8.88 6.08
N LEU A 132 7.48 8.37 6.50
CA LEU A 132 6.87 8.59 7.80
C LEU A 132 6.92 7.29 8.58
N ASP A 133 7.39 7.35 9.81
CA ASP A 133 7.32 6.26 10.79
C ASP A 133 5.97 6.25 11.55
N HIS A 134 5.76 5.21 12.35
CA HIS A 134 4.56 5.03 13.17
C HIS A 134 4.41 6.00 14.35
N GLY A 135 5.48 6.73 14.72
CA GLY A 135 5.55 7.65 15.84
C GLY A 135 5.41 9.13 15.49
N ASN A 136 5.44 9.49 14.20
CA ASN A 136 5.18 10.86 13.71
C ASN A 136 3.78 11.38 14.04
#